data_AF-A0A172ZDN6-F1
#
_entry.id   AF-A0A172ZDN6-F1
#
_cell.length_a   1.000
_cell.length_b   1.000
_cell.length_c   1.000
_cell.angle_alpha   90.00
_cell.angle_beta   90.00
_cell.angle_gamma   90.00
#
_symmetry.space_group_name_H-M   'P 1'
#
loop_
_entity.id
_entity.type
_entity.pdbx_description
1 polymer ?
#
loop_
_entity_poly.entity_id
_entity_poly.type
_entity_poly.pdbx_seq_one_letter_code
_entity_poly.pdbx_strand_id
1 'polypeptide(L)'
;MIKKYAVTSLLTALLTVNLSGPAELEAAAYKKELAGPLTSQLQISPSVSAASLPMLATLAATSPVMPLNSKTGSMLKKGYIPGYKLRFGMTMQQVQKIYGQPVRSDYYLGGEYFKLSNMPNAVFFFEGPNHTLSGILIVPPGFQGKTFTDIRKALGKPDSQENDFLEGYDQVMMYTYDKVTMYFGANNGKLIDVLIVNK
;
A
#
# COMPACT_ATOMS: atom_id res chain seq x y z
N MET A 1 -31.85 -13.29 16.52
CA MET A 1 -30.58 -13.02 17.24
C MET A 1 -29.43 -13.17 16.27
N ILE A 2 -28.90 -12.06 15.76
CA ILE A 2 -27.71 -12.07 14.89
C ILE A 2 -26.49 -11.96 15.81
N LYS A 3 -25.62 -12.97 15.78
CA LYS A 3 -24.37 -12.98 16.55
C LYS A 3 -23.50 -11.83 16.08
N LYS A 4 -23.24 -10.87 16.98
CA LYS A 4 -22.20 -9.84 16.80
C LYS A 4 -20.85 -10.55 16.81
N TYR A 5 -20.29 -10.80 15.64
CA TYR A 5 -18.89 -11.17 15.53
C TYR A 5 -18.08 -9.91 15.80
N ALA A 6 -17.24 -9.96 16.83
CA ALA A 6 -16.25 -8.94 17.11
C ALA A 6 -15.27 -8.91 15.93
N VAL A 7 -15.45 -7.94 15.03
CA VAL A 7 -14.47 -7.58 14.01
C VAL A 7 -13.49 -6.64 14.71
N THR A 8 -12.57 -7.20 15.48
CA THR A 8 -11.41 -6.45 15.98
C THR A 8 -10.62 -6.00 14.75
N SER A 9 -10.62 -4.71 14.43
CA SER A 9 -10.19 -4.22 13.12
C SER A 9 -8.70 -4.44 12.85
N LEU A 10 -8.41 -4.93 11.63
CA LEU A 10 -7.12 -4.93 10.92
C LEU A 10 -6.24 -3.67 11.18
N LEU A 11 -6.86 -2.51 11.39
CA LEU A 11 -6.23 -1.21 11.26
C LEU A 11 -5.35 -0.81 12.46
N THR A 12 -5.75 -1.14 13.69
CA THR A 12 -5.04 -0.68 14.91
C THR A 12 -3.68 -1.37 15.06
N ALA A 13 -3.56 -2.62 14.57
CA ALA A 13 -2.28 -3.32 14.50
C ALA A 13 -1.40 -2.78 13.36
N LEU A 14 -1.96 -2.38 12.22
CA LEU A 14 -1.20 -1.91 11.05
C LEU A 14 -0.63 -0.48 11.23
N LEU A 15 -1.29 0.40 11.96
CA LEU A 15 -0.81 1.78 12.23
C LEU A 15 0.26 1.86 13.33
N THR A 16 0.32 0.89 14.25
CA THR A 16 1.40 0.79 15.25
C THR A 16 2.68 0.19 14.68
N VAL A 17 2.64 -0.42 13.49
CA VAL A 17 3.84 -0.82 12.75
C VAL A 17 4.20 0.17 11.65
N ASN A 18 4.59 1.36 12.08
CA ASN A 18 5.45 2.32 11.40
C ASN A 18 5.41 2.31 9.85
N LEU A 19 4.61 3.22 9.28
CA LEU A 19 4.79 3.69 7.90
C LEU A 19 6.04 4.59 7.74
N SER A 20 6.73 4.93 8.83
CA SER A 20 8.11 5.42 8.85
C SER A 20 9.07 4.23 8.77
N GLY A 21 9.75 4.06 7.64
CA GLY A 21 10.75 3.01 7.46
C GLY A 21 11.94 3.12 8.43
N PRO A 22 12.74 2.05 8.59
CA PRO A 22 14.00 2.12 9.31
C PRO A 22 15.06 2.70 8.37
N ALA A 23 15.23 4.01 8.40
CA ALA A 23 16.36 4.68 7.75
C ALA A 23 16.73 5.90 8.58
N GLU A 24 17.27 5.68 9.78
CA GLU A 24 18.07 6.59 10.60
C GLU A 24 18.01 6.09 12.04
N LEU A 25 18.86 5.13 12.40
CA LEU A 25 19.32 4.88 13.79
C LEU A 25 20.35 3.73 13.78
N GLU A 26 21.35 3.79 12.90
CA GLU A 26 22.55 2.96 13.05
C GLU A 26 23.76 3.64 12.43
N ALA A 27 24.15 4.79 13.01
CA ALA A 27 25.45 5.41 12.78
C ALA A 27 25.93 6.11 14.05
N ALA A 28 25.98 5.38 15.17
CA ALA A 28 26.56 5.90 16.40
C ALA A 28 27.10 4.79 17.31
N ALA A 29 28.08 4.01 16.84
CA ALA A 29 29.00 3.29 17.72
C ALA A 29 30.21 2.76 16.94
N TYR A 30 31.27 3.56 16.82
CA TYR A 30 32.65 3.11 17.09
C TYR A 30 33.60 4.30 16.96
N LYS A 31 33.92 4.95 18.09
CA LYS A 31 35.11 5.79 18.25
C LYS A 31 35.98 5.14 19.33
N LYS A 32 37.10 4.55 18.88
CA LYS A 32 38.36 4.31 19.61
C LYS A 32 39.38 3.94 18.54
N GLU A 33 40.06 4.91 17.96
CA GLU A 33 41.39 5.38 18.40
C GLU A 33 42.46 4.30 18.18
N LEU A 34 43.30 4.44 17.15
CA LEU A 34 44.76 4.28 17.23
C LEU A 34 45.49 4.76 15.95
N ALA A 35 46.37 5.75 16.16
CA ALA A 35 47.71 5.92 15.57
C ALA A 35 47.93 6.13 14.04
N GLY A 36 48.56 7.28 13.73
CA GLY A 36 49.71 7.35 12.81
C GLY A 36 49.54 8.16 11.51
N PRO A 37 50.34 9.23 11.28
CA PRO A 37 50.39 9.96 10.01
C PRO A 37 51.49 9.41 9.11
N LEU A 38 51.27 9.32 7.79
CA LEU A 38 52.38 9.26 6.81
C LEU A 38 51.93 9.69 5.41
N THR A 39 52.66 10.68 4.92
CA THR A 39 52.75 11.25 3.58
C THR A 39 53.10 10.23 2.49
N SER A 40 52.57 10.38 1.27
CA SER A 40 53.36 10.61 0.04
C SER A 40 52.50 10.56 -1.23
N GLN A 41 52.78 11.51 -2.12
CA GLN A 41 52.34 11.59 -3.51
C GLN A 41 52.91 10.44 -4.34
N LEU A 42 52.23 10.02 -5.42
CA LEU A 42 52.81 9.88 -6.76
C LEU A 42 51.73 9.57 -7.81
N GLN A 43 51.79 10.36 -8.89
CA GLN A 43 51.07 10.24 -10.17
C GLN A 43 51.14 8.84 -10.76
N ILE A 44 50.09 8.39 -11.47
CA ILE A 44 50.13 8.02 -12.91
C ILE A 44 48.71 8.15 -13.50
N SER A 45 48.53 8.98 -14.52
CA SER A 45 47.39 8.87 -15.46
C SER A 45 47.80 7.93 -16.60
N PRO A 46 46.88 7.11 -17.12
CA PRO A 46 46.38 7.47 -18.45
C PRO A 46 44.87 7.28 -18.60
N SER A 47 44.33 8.19 -19.41
CA SER A 47 43.07 8.15 -20.16
C SER A 47 42.39 6.77 -20.24
N VAL A 48 41.32 6.62 -19.47
CA VAL A 48 40.21 5.75 -19.88
C VAL A 48 39.09 6.69 -20.29
N SER A 49 38.82 6.69 -21.59
CA SER A 49 37.61 7.26 -22.18
C SER A 49 36.43 6.90 -21.30
N ALA A 50 35.77 7.91 -20.71
CA ALA A 50 34.49 7.72 -20.07
C ALA A 50 33.49 7.39 -21.18
N ALA A 51 33.49 6.13 -21.61
CA ALA A 51 32.35 5.51 -22.24
C ALA A 51 31.21 5.72 -21.26
N SER A 52 30.38 6.69 -21.59
CA SER A 52 29.11 6.98 -20.96
C SER A 52 28.37 5.66 -20.81
N LEU A 53 28.46 5.08 -19.62
CA LEU A 53 27.47 4.13 -19.17
C LEU A 53 26.14 4.81 -19.45
N PRO A 54 25.21 4.20 -20.21
CA PRO A 54 23.85 4.68 -20.16
C PRO A 54 23.48 4.55 -18.68
N MET A 55 23.40 5.70 -18.00
CA MET A 55 22.62 5.80 -16.79
C MET A 55 21.28 5.20 -17.20
N LEU A 56 21.04 3.95 -16.80
CA LEU A 56 19.71 3.45 -16.57
C LEU A 56 19.10 4.50 -15.68
N ALA A 57 18.39 5.44 -16.30
CA ALA A 57 17.44 6.26 -15.62
C ALA A 57 16.55 5.23 -14.95
N THR A 58 16.78 5.01 -13.66
CA THR A 58 15.82 4.39 -12.78
C THR A 58 14.61 5.28 -12.93
N LEU A 59 13.74 4.92 -13.88
CA LEU A 59 12.40 5.46 -14.01
C LEU A 59 11.85 5.27 -12.61
N ALA A 60 11.76 6.35 -11.85
CA ALA A 60 11.06 6.35 -10.59
C ALA A 60 9.66 5.84 -10.95
N ALA A 61 9.42 4.55 -10.71
CA ALA A 61 8.18 3.91 -11.06
C ALA A 61 7.16 4.60 -10.18
N THR A 62 6.42 5.53 -10.77
CA THR A 62 5.38 6.26 -10.06
C THR A 62 4.39 5.21 -9.59
N SER A 63 4.28 5.06 -8.27
CA SER A 63 3.37 4.08 -7.68
C SER A 63 1.96 4.34 -8.23
N PRO A 64 1.21 3.29 -8.59
CA PRO A 64 -0.13 3.46 -9.11
C PRO A 64 -1.00 4.27 -8.17
N VAL A 65 -1.84 5.11 -8.76
CA VAL A 65 -2.87 5.86 -8.06
C VAL A 65 -4.20 5.36 -8.55
N MET A 66 -5.05 4.87 -7.65
CA MET A 66 -6.41 4.48 -7.98
C MET A 66 -7.21 5.70 -8.42
N PRO A 67 -7.72 5.72 -9.67
CA PRO A 67 -8.64 6.76 -10.10
C PRO A 67 -10.01 6.55 -9.46
N LEU A 68 -10.65 7.64 -9.05
CA LEU A 68 -12.06 7.64 -8.63
C LEU A 68 -12.89 8.36 -9.69
N ASN A 69 -13.68 7.61 -10.43
CA ASN A 69 -14.57 8.13 -11.47
C ASN A 69 -15.73 7.16 -11.75
N SER A 70 -16.57 7.52 -12.72
CA SER A 70 -17.75 6.73 -13.12
C SER A 70 -17.45 5.29 -13.57
N LYS A 71 -16.22 4.97 -13.96
CA LYS A 71 -15.83 3.60 -14.35
C LYS A 71 -15.41 2.73 -13.17
N THR A 72 -15.02 3.32 -12.03
CA THR A 72 -14.52 2.62 -10.84
C THR A 72 -15.45 1.46 -10.44
N GLY A 73 -16.75 1.73 -10.27
CA GLY A 73 -17.73 0.70 -9.90
C GLY A 73 -17.83 -0.44 -10.93
N SER A 74 -17.82 -0.14 -12.23
CA SER A 74 -17.91 -1.16 -13.28
C SER A 74 -16.69 -2.09 -13.35
N MET A 75 -15.51 -1.57 -13.01
CA MET A 75 -14.27 -2.36 -12.94
C MET A 75 -14.29 -3.29 -11.74
N LEU A 76 -14.73 -2.79 -10.58
CA LEU A 76 -14.84 -3.57 -9.35
C LEU A 76 -15.87 -4.71 -9.47
N LYS A 77 -17.02 -4.47 -10.11
CA LYS A 77 -17.99 -5.54 -10.42
C LYS A 77 -17.39 -6.67 -11.26
N LYS A 78 -16.39 -6.37 -12.08
CA LYS A 78 -15.66 -7.35 -12.92
C LYS A 78 -14.44 -7.94 -12.20
N GLY A 79 -14.24 -7.60 -10.93
CA GLY A 79 -13.13 -8.04 -10.09
C GLY A 79 -11.82 -7.27 -10.29
N TYR A 80 -11.76 -6.26 -11.15
CA TYR A 80 -10.54 -5.47 -11.38
C TYR A 80 -10.37 -4.37 -10.33
N ILE A 81 -9.14 -4.18 -9.87
CA ILE A 81 -8.78 -3.11 -8.93
C ILE A 81 -8.33 -1.88 -9.74
N PRO A 82 -9.09 -0.75 -9.76
CA PRO A 82 -8.78 0.38 -10.64
C PRO A 82 -7.41 1.01 -10.34
N GLY A 83 -6.65 1.31 -11.39
CA GLY A 83 -5.29 1.82 -11.27
C GLY A 83 -4.22 0.74 -11.06
N TYR A 84 -4.61 -0.47 -10.66
CA TYR A 84 -3.70 -1.60 -10.45
C TYR A 84 -3.85 -2.62 -11.57
N LYS A 85 -2.76 -3.32 -11.89
CA LYS A 85 -2.75 -4.46 -12.83
C LYS A 85 -3.21 -5.74 -12.12
N LEU A 86 -4.22 -5.62 -11.26
CA LEU A 86 -4.70 -6.68 -10.38
C LEU A 86 -6.18 -6.94 -10.56
N ARG A 87 -6.56 -8.17 -10.24
CA ARG A 87 -7.96 -8.58 -10.05
C ARG A 87 -8.07 -9.48 -8.82
N PHE A 88 -9.23 -9.47 -8.17
CA PHE A 88 -9.52 -10.42 -7.09
C PHE A 88 -9.40 -11.87 -7.58
N GLY A 89 -8.98 -12.76 -6.68
CA GLY A 89 -8.72 -14.16 -7.00
C GLY A 89 -7.34 -14.45 -7.60
N MET A 90 -6.51 -13.43 -7.88
CA MET A 90 -5.12 -13.65 -8.25
C MET A 90 -4.36 -14.29 -7.10
N THR A 91 -3.53 -15.29 -7.39
CA THR A 91 -2.66 -15.89 -6.37
C THR A 91 -1.55 -14.93 -5.98
N MET A 92 -1.03 -15.13 -4.79
CA MET A 92 0.18 -14.46 -4.29
C MET A 92 1.33 -14.44 -5.31
N GLN A 93 1.61 -15.57 -5.95
CA GLN A 93 2.65 -15.69 -6.99
C GLN A 93 2.36 -14.83 -8.22
N GLN A 94 1.09 -14.73 -8.64
CA GLN A 94 0.70 -13.88 -9.75
C GLN A 94 0.88 -12.39 -9.42
N VAL A 95 0.59 -11.97 -8.19
CA VAL A 95 0.84 -10.59 -7.72
C VAL A 95 2.34 -10.31 -7.70
N GLN A 96 3.14 -11.23 -7.15
CA GLN A 96 4.60 -11.10 -7.10
C GLN A 96 5.23 -11.04 -8.50
N LYS A 97 4.67 -11.74 -9.50
CA LYS A 97 5.15 -11.64 -10.88
C LYS A 97 4.97 -10.24 -11.48
N ILE A 98 3.96 -9.50 -11.03
CA ILE A 98 3.64 -8.17 -11.55
C ILE A 98 4.43 -7.09 -10.80
N TYR A 99 4.58 -7.24 -9.49
CA TYR A 99 5.07 -6.18 -8.61
C TYR A 99 6.31 -6.56 -7.81
N GLY A 100 6.87 -7.76 -7.99
CA GLY A 100 8.05 -8.21 -7.27
C GLY A 100 7.72 -8.81 -5.90
N GLN A 101 8.78 -9.14 -5.16
CA GLN A 101 8.67 -9.82 -3.88
C GLN A 101 8.22 -8.86 -2.77
N PRO A 102 7.47 -9.34 -1.77
CA PRO A 102 7.12 -8.54 -0.60
C PRO A 102 8.36 -8.17 0.19
N VAL A 103 8.38 -6.94 0.69
CA VAL A 103 9.35 -6.51 1.72
C VAL A 103 8.90 -6.93 3.11
N ARG A 104 7.61 -7.27 3.26
CA ARG A 104 7.02 -7.77 4.49
C ARG A 104 5.81 -8.64 4.20
N SER A 105 5.74 -9.77 4.89
CA SER A 105 4.55 -10.61 5.01
C SER A 105 4.28 -10.87 6.49
N ASP A 106 3.02 -10.89 6.88
CA ASP A 106 2.54 -11.21 8.22
C ASP A 106 1.13 -11.82 8.12
N TYR A 107 0.68 -12.43 9.21
CA TYR A 107 -0.65 -13.04 9.32
C TYR A 107 -1.52 -12.27 10.31
N TYR A 108 -2.76 -11.98 9.92
CA TYR A 108 -3.74 -11.35 10.81
C TYR A 108 -5.16 -11.84 10.50
N LEU A 109 -5.89 -12.24 11.55
CA LEU A 109 -7.26 -12.77 11.49
C LEU A 109 -7.51 -13.86 10.42
N GLY A 110 -6.53 -14.74 10.20
CA GLY A 110 -6.65 -15.84 9.24
C GLY A 110 -6.37 -15.46 7.78
N GLY A 111 -5.97 -14.22 7.50
CA GLY A 111 -5.45 -13.77 6.22
C GLY A 111 -3.94 -13.47 6.29
N GLU A 112 -3.27 -13.58 5.15
CA GLU A 112 -1.89 -13.15 4.96
C GLU A 112 -1.87 -11.77 4.29
N TYR A 113 -1.05 -10.83 4.79
CA TYR A 113 -0.93 -9.51 4.18
C TYR A 113 0.48 -9.21 3.69
N PHE A 114 0.57 -8.60 2.51
CA PHE A 114 1.82 -8.24 1.85
C PHE A 114 1.99 -6.74 1.75
N LYS A 115 3.21 -6.27 2.04
CA LYS A 115 3.69 -4.96 1.63
C LYS A 115 4.79 -5.14 0.58
N LEU A 116 4.65 -4.46 -0.56
CA LEU A 116 5.62 -4.51 -1.66
C LEU A 116 6.42 -3.21 -1.70
N SER A 117 7.73 -3.27 -2.00
CA SER A 117 8.60 -2.08 -2.02
C SER A 117 8.17 -1.02 -3.03
N ASN A 118 7.70 -1.45 -4.20
CA ASN A 118 7.22 -0.56 -5.27
C ASN A 118 5.76 -0.12 -5.10
N MET A 119 5.08 -0.59 -4.05
CA MET A 119 3.71 -0.21 -3.68
C MET A 119 3.66 0.29 -2.22
N PRO A 120 4.38 1.37 -1.88
CA PRO A 120 4.48 1.85 -0.50
C PRO A 120 3.12 2.27 0.08
N ASN A 121 2.16 2.61 -0.78
CA ASN A 121 0.83 3.09 -0.43
C ASN A 121 -0.25 2.01 -0.45
N ALA A 122 0.12 0.73 -0.58
CA ALA A 122 -0.85 -0.36 -0.63
C ALA A 122 -0.40 -1.59 0.18
N VAL A 123 -1.38 -2.23 0.81
CA VAL A 123 -1.24 -3.52 1.48
C VAL A 123 -2.24 -4.49 0.84
N PHE A 124 -1.78 -5.69 0.49
CA PHE A 124 -2.57 -6.69 -0.23
C PHE A 124 -2.94 -7.82 0.73
N PHE A 125 -4.20 -8.24 0.75
CA PHE A 125 -4.70 -9.32 1.60
C PHE A 125 -4.97 -10.57 0.78
N PHE A 126 -4.48 -11.70 1.26
CA PHE A 126 -4.62 -13.01 0.65
C PHE A 126 -5.31 -13.96 1.63
N GLU A 127 -6.32 -14.66 1.15
CA GLU A 127 -7.12 -15.59 1.96
C GLU A 127 -7.37 -16.91 1.24
N GLY A 128 -7.79 -17.90 2.03
CA GLY A 128 -8.17 -19.23 1.58
C GLY A 128 -6.97 -20.15 1.30
N PRO A 129 -7.24 -21.43 1.00
CA PRO A 129 -6.19 -22.45 0.81
C PRO A 129 -5.25 -22.16 -0.37
N ASN A 130 -5.70 -21.32 -1.32
CA ASN A 130 -4.95 -20.96 -2.50
C ASN A 130 -4.24 -19.60 -2.37
N HIS A 131 -4.28 -18.96 -1.19
CA HIS A 131 -3.68 -17.65 -0.93
C HIS A 131 -4.00 -16.64 -2.04
N THR A 132 -5.30 -16.44 -2.27
CA THR A 132 -5.81 -15.58 -3.35
C THR A 132 -6.16 -14.20 -2.85
N LEU A 133 -5.88 -13.18 -3.65
CA LEU A 133 -6.13 -11.77 -3.36
C LEU A 133 -7.62 -11.57 -3.06
N SER A 134 -7.92 -11.29 -1.79
CA SER A 134 -9.26 -11.04 -1.25
C SER A 134 -9.50 -9.55 -0.97
N GLY A 135 -8.42 -8.79 -0.74
CA GLY A 135 -8.54 -7.37 -0.42
C GLY A 135 -7.30 -6.55 -0.76
N ILE A 136 -7.47 -5.23 -0.78
CA ILE A 136 -6.39 -4.25 -0.82
C ILE A 136 -6.75 -3.05 0.07
N LEU A 137 -5.82 -2.63 0.92
CA LEU A 137 -5.87 -1.37 1.65
C LEU A 137 -4.97 -0.38 0.93
N ILE A 138 -5.48 0.80 0.60
CA ILE A 138 -4.75 1.85 -0.10
C ILE A 138 -4.77 3.12 0.75
N VAL A 139 -3.60 3.64 1.09
CA VAL A 139 -3.45 4.91 1.83
C VAL A 139 -3.10 6.05 0.87
N PRO A 140 -3.35 7.33 1.21
CA PRO A 140 -2.85 8.45 0.43
C PRO A 140 -1.32 8.40 0.27
N PRO A 141 -0.76 8.79 -0.89
CA PRO A 141 -1.43 9.31 -2.10
C PRO A 141 -1.91 8.25 -3.09
N GLY A 142 -2.08 6.99 -2.69
CA GLY A 142 -2.43 5.85 -3.55
C GLY A 142 -3.83 5.88 -4.18
N PHE A 143 -4.67 6.87 -3.87
CA PHE A 143 -5.96 7.09 -4.52
C PHE A 143 -6.28 8.58 -4.64
N GLN A 144 -7.18 8.92 -5.58
CA GLN A 144 -7.65 10.30 -5.75
C GLN A 144 -8.78 10.65 -4.77
N GLY A 145 -8.83 11.90 -4.31
CA GLY A 145 -9.85 12.40 -3.39
C GLY A 145 -9.31 12.62 -1.99
N LYS A 146 -9.72 13.73 -1.36
CA LYS A 146 -9.22 14.13 -0.03
C LYS A 146 -10.30 14.10 1.03
N THR A 147 -11.57 14.19 0.60
CA THR A 147 -12.74 14.29 1.46
C THR A 147 -13.87 13.40 0.95
N PHE A 148 -14.81 13.04 1.82
CA PHE A 148 -16.05 12.37 1.45
C PHE A 148 -16.89 13.13 0.41
N THR A 149 -16.76 14.45 0.33
CA THR A 149 -17.40 15.24 -0.73
C THR A 149 -16.79 14.93 -2.09
N ASP A 150 -15.46 14.81 -2.18
CA ASP A 150 -14.78 14.41 -3.42
C ASP A 150 -15.21 13.01 -3.85
N ILE A 151 -15.28 12.07 -2.90
CA ILE A 151 -15.69 10.68 -3.16
C ILE A 151 -17.12 10.64 -3.72
N ARG A 152 -18.08 11.34 -3.09
CA ARG A 152 -19.46 11.41 -3.57
C ARG A 152 -19.57 12.03 -4.95
N LYS A 153 -18.79 13.08 -5.24
CA LYS A 153 -18.74 13.70 -6.56
C LYS A 153 -18.24 12.72 -7.63
N ALA A 154 -17.28 11.87 -7.28
CA ALA A 154 -16.67 10.92 -8.20
C ALA A 154 -17.50 9.64 -8.42
N LEU A 155 -18.09 9.10 -7.35
CA LEU A 155 -18.72 7.77 -7.34
C LEU A 155 -20.25 7.80 -7.22
N GLY A 156 -20.84 8.95 -6.87
CA GLY A 156 -22.27 9.10 -6.66
C GLY A 156 -22.69 8.89 -5.20
N LYS A 157 -23.92 8.42 -5.00
CA LYS A 157 -24.50 8.19 -3.66
C LYS A 157 -23.91 6.90 -3.06
N PRO A 158 -23.38 6.92 -1.81
CA PRO A 158 -22.93 5.71 -1.12
C PRO A 158 -24.11 4.84 -0.66
N ASP A 159 -23.84 3.56 -0.40
CA ASP A 159 -24.82 2.64 0.18
C ASP A 159 -25.03 2.95 1.67
N SER A 160 -23.95 3.29 2.38
CA SER A 160 -24.02 3.76 3.75
C SER A 160 -22.90 4.76 4.06
N GLN A 161 -23.15 5.60 5.06
CA GLN A 161 -22.17 6.46 5.69
C GLN A 161 -22.50 6.53 7.17
N GLU A 162 -21.68 5.91 8.00
CA GLU A 162 -21.94 5.72 9.43
C GLU A 162 -20.72 6.14 10.25
N ASN A 163 -20.97 6.51 11.51
CA ASN A 163 -19.90 6.70 12.49
C ASN A 163 -19.50 5.31 13.01
N ASP A 164 -18.19 5.06 13.06
CA ASP A 164 -17.57 3.97 13.82
C ASP A 164 -18.15 2.55 13.60
N PHE A 165 -18.34 2.15 12.32
CA PHE A 165 -18.68 0.75 11.97
C PHE A 165 -17.45 -0.17 11.94
N LEU A 166 -16.25 0.40 11.78
CA LEU A 166 -14.98 -0.30 11.76
C LEU A 166 -14.08 0.38 12.80
N GLU A 167 -13.64 -0.37 13.82
CA GLU A 167 -12.74 0.13 14.86
C GLU A 167 -11.54 0.84 14.20
N GLY A 168 -11.28 2.09 14.59
CA GLY A 168 -10.15 2.90 14.08
C GLY A 168 -10.55 4.07 13.17
N TYR A 169 -11.83 4.23 12.85
CA TYR A 169 -12.33 5.40 12.11
C TYR A 169 -13.43 6.16 12.84
N ASP A 170 -13.36 7.50 12.81
CA ASP A 170 -14.47 8.33 13.24
C ASP A 170 -15.68 8.13 12.32
N GLN A 171 -15.44 7.95 11.02
CA GLN A 171 -16.46 7.79 10.00
C GLN A 171 -16.04 6.84 8.89
N VAL A 172 -17.01 6.09 8.37
CA VAL A 172 -16.83 5.19 7.22
C VAL A 172 -17.89 5.46 6.16
N MET A 173 -17.46 5.59 4.91
CA MET A 173 -18.34 5.66 3.73
C MET A 173 -18.19 4.40 2.88
N MET A 174 -19.31 3.73 2.57
CA MET A 174 -19.33 2.42 1.91
C MET A 174 -19.97 2.47 0.52
N TYR A 175 -19.35 1.76 -0.43
CA TYR A 175 -19.93 1.45 -1.75
C TYR A 175 -19.80 -0.05 -2.03
N THR A 176 -20.86 -0.66 -2.55
CA THR A 176 -20.98 -2.08 -2.84
C THR A 176 -21.24 -2.26 -4.33
N TYR A 177 -20.37 -3.05 -4.94
CA TYR A 177 -20.36 -3.34 -6.36
C TYR A 177 -20.39 -4.85 -6.55
N ASP A 178 -21.59 -5.42 -6.49
CA ASP A 178 -21.80 -6.89 -6.43
C ASP A 178 -21.12 -7.47 -5.18
N LYS A 179 -20.15 -8.38 -5.33
CA LYS A 179 -19.41 -8.98 -4.21
C LYS A 179 -18.32 -8.09 -3.64
N VAL A 180 -17.96 -7.01 -4.34
CA VAL A 180 -16.86 -6.13 -3.93
C VAL A 180 -17.39 -4.96 -3.12
N THR A 181 -16.84 -4.73 -1.94
CA THR A 181 -17.15 -3.58 -1.10
C THR A 181 -15.93 -2.66 -0.95
N MET A 182 -16.13 -1.36 -1.14
CA MET A 182 -15.17 -0.31 -0.81
C MET A 182 -15.58 0.39 0.47
N TYR A 183 -14.64 0.55 1.39
CA TYR A 183 -14.77 1.30 2.63
C TYR A 183 -13.77 2.45 2.62
N PHE A 184 -14.26 3.69 2.62
CA PHE A 184 -13.43 4.88 2.81
C PHE A 184 -13.45 5.25 4.28
N GLY A 185 -12.30 5.14 4.94
CA GLY A 185 -12.13 5.51 6.34
C GLY A 185 -11.70 6.97 6.49
N ALA A 186 -12.28 7.68 7.44
CA ALA A 186 -11.92 9.06 7.75
C ALA A 186 -11.82 9.32 9.25
N ASN A 187 -10.81 10.11 9.63
CA ASN A 187 -10.63 10.66 10.98
C ASN A 187 -10.59 12.17 10.91
N ASN A 188 -11.36 12.84 11.78
CA ASN A 188 -11.48 14.29 11.83
C ASN A 188 -11.79 14.92 10.45
N GLY A 189 -12.66 14.26 9.67
CA GLY A 189 -13.06 14.70 8.33
C GLY A 189 -11.99 14.52 7.23
N LYS A 190 -10.84 13.93 7.54
CA LYS A 190 -9.78 13.63 6.57
C LYS A 190 -9.80 12.15 6.21
N LEU A 191 -9.76 11.85 4.92
CA LEU A 191 -9.61 10.48 4.45
C LEU A 191 -8.24 9.92 4.87
N ILE A 192 -8.27 8.73 5.44
CA ILE A 192 -7.08 8.02 5.93
C ILE A 192 -6.69 6.91 4.97
N ASP A 193 -7.68 6.20 4.43
CA ASP A 193 -7.46 5.09 3.50
C ASP A 193 -8.75 4.73 2.73
N VAL A 194 -8.59 3.75 1.85
CA VAL A 194 -9.68 2.99 1.27
C VAL A 194 -9.34 1.50 1.32
N LEU A 195 -10.23 0.73 1.94
CA LEU A 195 -10.19 -0.74 1.95
C LEU A 195 -11.16 -1.26 0.88
N ILE A 196 -10.67 -2.11 -0.02
CA ILE A 196 -11.47 -2.76 -1.05
C ILE A 196 -11.39 -4.26 -0.81
N VAL A 197 -12.53 -4.92 -0.59
CA VAL A 197 -12.62 -6.35 -0.29
C VAL A 197 -13.61 -7.06 -1.19
N ASN A 198 -13.33 -8.30 -1.54
CA ASN A 198 -14.21 -9.19 -2.25
C ASN A 198 -14.82 -10.21 -1.27
N LYS A 199 -16.14 -10.15 -1.07
CA LYS A 199 -16.91 -11.00 -0.15
C LYS A 199 -17.37 -12.32 -0.78
#